data_AF-A0A9D8L562-F1
#
_entry.id   AF-A0A9D8L562-F1
#
_cell.length_a   1.000
_cell.length_b   1.000
_cell.length_c   1.000
_cell.angle_alpha   90.00
_cell.angle_beta   90.00
_cell.angle_gamma   90.00
#
_symmetry.space_group_name_H-M   'P 1'
#
loop_
_entity.id
_entity.type
_entity.pdbx_description
1 polymer ?
#
loop_
_entity_poly.entity_id
_entity_poly.type
_entity_poly.pdbx_seq_one_letter_code
_entity_poly.pdbx_strand_id
1 'polypeptide(L)'
;MRGRAIRGHFVHAPDRGAVEVLEDAVVFVGEDGRIERIAPARDGVPEGTLDLPPDRLVIPGFVDLHVHAPQYPQLGLALDEPLEVWLGKYTFPLEARYADLDFAREAYGRLVKDLLAGG
;
A
#
# COMPACT_ATOMS: atom_id res chain seq x y z
N MET A 1 2.72 -7.59 -12.24
CA MET A 1 1.73 -6.87 -13.07
C MET A 1 2.32 -6.30 -14.36
N ARG A 2 3.62 -6.03 -14.46
CA ARG A 2 4.28 -5.58 -15.72
C ARG A 2 3.91 -6.48 -16.90
N GLY A 3 3.62 -5.87 -18.05
CA GLY A 3 3.29 -6.57 -19.29
C GLY A 3 1.96 -7.32 -19.27
N ARG A 4 1.01 -6.95 -18.38
CA ARG A 4 -0.27 -7.67 -18.22
C ARG A 4 -1.46 -6.76 -18.45
N ALA A 5 -2.52 -7.36 -19.00
CA ALA A 5 -3.88 -6.86 -18.88
C ALA A 5 -4.55 -7.47 -17.64
N ILE A 6 -5.37 -6.70 -16.94
CA ILE A 6 -6.11 -7.13 -15.75
C ILE A 6 -7.57 -6.73 -15.92
N ARG A 7 -8.49 -7.69 -15.80
CA ARG A 7 -9.93 -7.45 -15.86
C ARG A 7 -10.54 -7.49 -14.47
N GLY A 8 -11.48 -6.59 -14.20
CA GLY A 8 -12.22 -6.56 -12.94
C GLY A 8 -13.03 -5.28 -12.76
N HIS A 9 -13.47 -5.04 -11.52
CA HIS A 9 -14.14 -3.81 -11.12
C HIS A 9 -13.13 -2.89 -10.42
N PHE A 10 -12.93 -1.69 -10.94
CA PHE A 10 -11.95 -0.73 -10.42
C PHE A 10 -12.67 0.47 -9.81
N VAL A 11 -12.20 0.92 -8.65
CA VAL A 11 -12.74 2.11 -7.96
C VAL A 11 -11.59 3.07 -7.71
N HIS A 12 -11.77 4.34 -8.09
CA HIS A 12 -10.76 5.38 -7.88
C HIS A 12 -11.39 6.76 -7.68
N ALA A 13 -10.56 7.75 -7.36
CA ALA A 13 -10.98 9.12 -7.10
C ALA A 13 -10.16 10.09 -7.97
N PRO A 14 -10.56 10.33 -9.23
CA PRO A 14 -9.79 11.18 -10.15
C PRO A 14 -9.76 12.65 -9.72
N ASP A 15 -10.82 13.09 -9.03
CA ASP A 15 -10.98 14.44 -8.49
C ASP A 15 -11.31 14.41 -7.00
N ARG A 16 -10.93 15.47 -6.29
CA ARG A 16 -11.27 15.63 -4.87
C ARG A 16 -12.78 15.64 -4.67
N GLY A 17 -13.29 14.67 -3.91
CA GLY A 17 -14.71 14.55 -3.59
C GLY A 17 -15.51 13.75 -4.63
N ALA A 18 -14.86 13.21 -5.66
CA ALA A 18 -15.46 12.31 -6.62
C ALA A 18 -14.93 10.89 -6.44
N VAL A 19 -15.79 9.90 -6.64
CA VAL A 19 -15.43 8.49 -6.76
C VAL A 19 -16.03 7.97 -8.04
N GLU A 20 -15.22 7.32 -8.85
CA GLU A 20 -15.63 6.67 -10.09
C GLU A 20 -15.47 5.15 -9.94
N VAL A 21 -16.49 4.42 -10.40
CA VAL A 21 -16.50 2.96 -10.48
C VAL A 21 -16.46 2.57 -11.94
N LEU A 22 -15.39 1.89 -12.34
CA LEU A 22 -15.22 1.30 -13.66
C LEU A 22 -15.62 -0.17 -13.57
N GLU A 23 -16.89 -0.44 -13.90
CA GLU A 23 -17.42 -1.80 -13.90
C GLU A 23 -16.94 -2.59 -15.12
N ASP A 24 -16.51 -3.83 -14.88
CA ASP A 24 -16.05 -4.77 -15.93
C ASP A 24 -15.09 -4.11 -16.93
N ALA A 25 -13.98 -3.58 -16.41
CA ALA A 25 -12.96 -2.90 -17.18
C ALA A 25 -11.68 -3.74 -17.29
N VAL A 26 -10.84 -3.41 -18.26
CA VAL A 26 -9.52 -3.98 -18.48
C VAL A 26 -8.48 -2.87 -18.34
N VAL A 27 -7.56 -3.03 -17.37
CA VAL A 27 -6.40 -2.16 -17.18
C VAL A 27 -5.18 -2.81 -17.84
N PHE A 28 -4.54 -2.09 -18.76
CA PHE A 28 -3.35 -2.52 -19.48
C PHE A 28 -2.11 -1.91 -18.81
N VAL A 29 -1.20 -2.75 -18.33
CA VAL A 29 0.03 -2.34 -17.65
C VAL A 29 1.23 -2.67 -18.54
N GLY A 30 1.99 -1.64 -18.90
CA GLY A 30 3.19 -1.77 -19.71
C GLY A 30 4.31 -2.54 -19.00
N GLU A 31 5.36 -2.88 -19.73
CA GLU A 31 6.56 -3.52 -19.19
C GLU A 31 7.29 -2.64 -18.15
N ASP A 32 7.16 -1.33 -18.28
CA ASP A 32 7.68 -0.34 -17.35
C ASP A 32 6.85 -0.20 -16.06
N GLY A 33 5.70 -0.88 -15.98
CA GLY A 33 4.81 -0.90 -14.82
C GLY A 33 3.81 0.26 -14.77
N ARG A 34 3.71 1.08 -15.83
CA ARG A 34 2.73 2.16 -15.92
C ARG A 34 1.42 1.65 -16.52
N ILE A 35 0.31 2.29 -16.15
CA ILE A 35 -0.97 2.08 -16.84
C ILE A 35 -0.88 2.75 -18.21
N GLU A 36 -1.01 1.97 -19.27
CA GLU A 36 -0.98 2.45 -20.65
C GLU A 36 -2.38 2.82 -21.15
N ARG A 37 -3.38 2.03 -20.73
CA ARG A 37 -4.77 2.19 -21.16
C ARG A 37 -5.72 1.55 -20.16
N ILE A 38 -6.91 2.11 -20.08
CA ILE A 38 -8.07 1.49 -19.41
C ILE A 38 -9.20 1.45 -20.43
N ALA A 39 -9.86 0.31 -20.58
CA ALA A 39 -10.97 0.15 -21.53
C ALA A 39 -12.07 -0.77 -20.96
N PRO A 40 -13.34 -0.60 -21.33
CA PRO A 40 -14.41 -1.56 -21.01
C PRO A 40 -14.10 -2.95 -21.57
N ALA A 41 -14.39 -4.01 -20.81
CA ALA A 41 -14.18 -5.39 -21.26
C ALA A 41 -15.04 -5.76 -22.49
N ARG A 42 -16.21 -5.12 -22.65
CA ARG A 42 -17.07 -5.26 -23.83
C ARG A 42 -16.38 -4.87 -25.15
N ASP A 43 -15.32 -4.06 -25.09
CA ASP A 43 -14.56 -3.64 -26.26
C ASP A 43 -13.48 -4.68 -26.65
N GLY A 44 -13.35 -5.75 -25.85
CA GLY A 44 -12.46 -6.88 -26.09
C GLY A 44 -11.54 -7.16 -24.90
N VAL A 45 -11.38 -8.44 -24.56
CA VAL A 45 -10.47 -8.91 -23.52
C VAL A 45 -9.32 -9.67 -24.20
N PRO A 46 -8.08 -9.16 -24.18
CA PRO A 46 -6.94 -9.85 -24.76
C PRO A 46 -6.71 -11.23 -24.14
N GLU A 47 -6.17 -12.14 -24.93
CA GLU A 47 -5.70 -13.43 -24.42
C GLU A 47 -4.61 -13.23 -23.35
N GLY A 48 -4.64 -14.04 -22.28
CA GLY A 48 -3.69 -13.92 -21.17
C GLY A 48 -4.01 -12.81 -20.16
N THR A 49 -5.14 -12.10 -20.30
CA THR A 49 -5.64 -11.16 -19.28
C THR A 49 -5.84 -11.88 -17.95
N LEU A 50 -5.38 -11.27 -16.86
CA LEU A 50 -5.67 -11.73 -15.50
C LEU A 50 -7.11 -11.33 -15.15
N ASP A 51 -8.02 -12.29 -15.14
CA ASP A 51 -9.42 -12.06 -14.75
C ASP A 51 -9.58 -12.18 -13.23
N LEU A 52 -10.04 -11.10 -12.60
CA LEU A 52 -10.26 -11.06 -11.15
C LEU A 52 -11.67 -11.54 -10.81
N PRO A 53 -11.88 -12.11 -9.61
CA PRO A 53 -13.22 -12.51 -9.18
C PRO A 53 -14.19 -11.33 -9.17
N PRO A 54 -15.45 -11.52 -9.59
CA PRO A 54 -16.43 -10.43 -9.77
C PRO A 54 -16.86 -9.76 -8.45
N ASP A 55 -16.64 -10.43 -7.31
CA ASP A 55 -16.92 -9.91 -5.96
C ASP A 55 -15.74 -9.10 -5.38
N ARG A 56 -14.68 -8.90 -6.15
CA ARG A 56 -13.51 -8.12 -5.75
C ARG A 56 -13.52 -6.75 -6.41
N LEU A 57 -13.16 -5.74 -5.61
CA LEU A 57 -12.87 -4.39 -6.08
C LEU A 57 -11.36 -4.19 -6.07
N VAL A 58 -10.86 -3.54 -7.11
CA VAL A 58 -9.47 -3.06 -7.18
C VAL A 58 -9.47 -1.56 -6.93
N ILE A 59 -8.62 -1.12 -6.01
CA ILE A 59 -8.40 0.30 -5.71
C ILE A 59 -6.92 0.64 -5.88
N PRO A 60 -6.56 1.92 -6.10
CA PRO A 60 -5.17 2.37 -5.93
C PRO A 60 -4.65 2.00 -4.54
N GLY A 61 -3.35 1.68 -4.45
CA GLY A 61 -2.70 1.47 -3.15
C GLY A 61 -2.75 2.73 -2.30
N PHE A 62 -2.77 2.59 -0.98
CA PHE A 62 -2.79 3.76 -0.11
C PHE A 62 -1.44 4.48 -0.11
N VAL A 63 -1.50 5.78 0.15
CA VAL A 63 -0.31 6.62 0.28
C VAL A 63 -0.25 7.10 1.72
N ASP A 64 0.62 6.47 2.50
CA ASP A 64 0.95 6.95 3.85
C ASP A 64 1.92 8.13 3.73
N LEU A 65 1.45 9.31 4.11
CA LEU A 65 2.23 10.55 4.04
C LEU A 65 3.23 10.68 5.19
N HIS A 66 3.07 9.92 6.29
CA HIS A 66 3.91 10.08 7.47
C HIS A 66 3.92 8.84 8.38
N VAL A 67 5.07 8.18 8.46
CA VAL A 67 5.30 7.06 9.38
C VAL A 67 6.69 7.17 10.03
N HIS A 68 6.77 6.86 11.33
CA HIS A 68 8.04 6.71 12.03
C HIS A 68 8.47 5.24 12.03
N ALA A 69 9.17 4.82 10.98
CA ALA A 69 9.63 3.44 10.85
C ALA A 69 10.43 2.92 12.07
N PRO A 70 11.35 3.70 12.68
CA PRO A 70 12.09 3.27 13.87
C PRO A 70 11.25 3.01 15.12
N GLN A 71 10.02 3.53 15.14
CA GLN A 71 9.11 3.45 16.28
C GLN A 71 8.10 2.31 16.13
N TYR A 72 8.14 1.56 15.02
CA TYR A 72 7.23 0.46 14.77
C TYR A 72 7.24 -0.62 15.90
N PRO A 73 8.38 -1.00 16.50
CA PRO A 73 8.39 -1.95 17.62
C PRO A 73 7.64 -1.51 18.88
N GLN A 74 7.38 -0.21 19.05
CA GLN A 74 6.63 0.33 20.19
C GLN A 74 5.18 0.70 19.84
N LEU A 75 4.69 0.31 18.65
CA LEU A 75 3.31 0.55 18.22
C LEU A 75 2.32 0.07 19.30
N GLY A 76 1.47 0.98 19.77
CA GLY A 76 0.44 0.68 20.78
C GLY A 76 0.91 0.70 22.25
N LEU A 77 2.15 1.13 22.53
CA LEU A 77 2.68 1.21 23.90
C LEU A 77 2.65 2.63 24.47
N ALA A 78 2.41 2.74 25.78
CA ALA A 78 2.54 3.97 26.59
C ALA A 78 1.78 5.19 26.04
N LEU A 79 0.55 4.96 25.55
CA LEU A 79 -0.32 5.97 24.96
C LEU A 79 -0.94 6.94 25.98
N ASP A 80 -0.70 6.71 27.27
CA ASP A 80 -1.18 7.46 28.42
C ASP A 80 -0.17 8.48 28.97
N GLU A 81 1.08 8.44 28.50
CA GLU A 81 2.17 9.30 28.98
C GLU A 81 2.20 10.64 28.22
N PRO A 82 2.62 11.75 28.87
CA PRO A 82 2.90 13.01 28.18
C PRO A 82 3.97 12.82 27.09
N LEU A 83 3.86 13.55 25.97
CA LEU A 83 4.74 13.39 24.81
C LEU A 83 6.24 13.42 25.17
N GLU A 84 6.67 14.37 26.01
CA GLU A 84 8.07 14.49 26.42
C GLU A 84 8.57 13.26 27.20
N VAL A 85 7.72 12.70 28.06
CA VAL A 85 8.01 11.49 28.84
C VAL A 85 8.05 10.31 27.91
N TRP A 86 7.08 10.20 27.01
CA TRP A 86 7.02 9.14 26.01
C TRP A 86 8.26 9.12 25.11
N LEU A 87 8.71 10.31 24.67
CA LEU A 87 9.91 10.47 23.86
C LEU A 87 11.17 10.02 24.61
N GLY A 88 11.38 10.52 25.83
CA GLY A 88 12.58 10.22 26.61
C GLY A 88 12.65 8.78 27.12
N LYS A 89 11.51 8.21 27.52
CA LYS A 89 11.43 6.90 28.18
C LYS A 89 11.36 5.74 27.20
N TYR A 90 10.74 5.94 26.02
CA TYR A 90 10.48 4.85 25.07
C TYR A 90 11.14 5.11 23.71
N THR A 91 10.85 6.27 23.11
CA THR A 91 11.20 6.53 21.71
C THR A 91 12.70 6.66 21.48
N PHE A 92 13.38 7.59 22.16
CA PHE A 92 14.81 7.81 21.91
C PHE A 92 15.67 6.58 22.24
N PRO A 93 15.43 5.84 23.35
CA PRO A 93 16.14 4.59 23.60
C PRO A 93 15.89 3.54 22.52
N LEU A 94 14.66 3.41 22.00
CA LEU A 94 14.35 2.49 20.91
C LEU A 94 15.07 2.88 19.62
N GLU A 95 15.00 4.15 19.22
CA GLU A 95 15.65 4.65 18.01
C GLU A 95 17.17 4.47 18.07
N ALA A 96 17.79 4.70 19.24
CA ALA A 96 19.22 4.49 19.43
C ALA A 96 19.67 3.04 19.17
N ARG A 97 18.79 2.05 19.36
CA ARG A 97 19.11 0.62 19.09
C ARG A 97 19.31 0.33 17.61
N TYR A 98 18.84 1.18 16.70
CA TYR A 98 19.04 1.00 15.26
C TYR A 98 20.51 1.24 14.81
N ALA A 99 21.40 1.61 15.74
CA ALA A 99 22.84 1.47 15.54
C ALA A 99 23.26 0.00 15.28
N ASP A 100 22.47 -0.96 15.76
CA ASP A 100 22.56 -2.38 15.39
C ASP A 100 21.78 -2.64 14.08
N LEU A 101 22.51 -2.99 13.03
CA LEU A 101 21.95 -3.23 11.70
C LEU A 101 21.11 -4.51 11.62
N ASP A 102 21.36 -5.50 12.49
CA ASP A 102 20.56 -6.72 12.51
C ASP A 102 19.18 -6.43 13.13
N PHE A 103 19.14 -5.66 14.21
CA PHE A 103 17.89 -5.14 14.78
C PHE A 103 17.12 -4.29 13.75
N ALA A 104 17.81 -3.38 13.06
CA ALA A 104 17.19 -2.54 12.04
C ALA A 104 16.58 -3.37 10.89
N ARG A 105 17.30 -4.38 10.40
CA ARG A 105 16.85 -5.26 9.32
C ARG A 105 15.59 -6.03 9.73
N GLU A 106 15.56 -6.57 10.93
CA GLU A 106 14.39 -7.29 11.44
C GLU A 106 13.18 -6.37 11.57
N ALA A 107 13.35 -5.22 12.24
CA ALA A 107 12.26 -4.30 12.51
C ALA A 107 11.66 -3.70 11.22
N TYR A 108 12.50 -3.26 10.29
CA TYR A 108 12.01 -2.73 9.00
C TYR A 108 11.44 -3.82 8.09
N GLY A 109 11.98 -5.03 8.13
CA GLY A 109 11.41 -6.16 7.39
C GLY A 109 9.97 -6.45 7.84
N ARG A 110 9.70 -6.39 9.15
CA ARG A 110 8.34 -6.52 9.70
C ARG A 110 7.45 -5.35 9.29
N LEU A 111 7.91 -4.11 9.46
CA LEU A 111 7.15 -2.92 9.09
C LEU A 111 6.71 -2.97 7.62
N VAL A 112 7.64 -3.21 6.69
CA VAL A 112 7.34 -3.22 5.25
C VAL A 112 6.31 -4.30 4.91
N LYS A 113 6.44 -5.49 5.51
CA LYS A 113 5.47 -6.58 5.32
C LYS A 113 4.08 -6.16 5.78
N ASP A 114 3.99 -5.51 6.92
CA ASP A 114 2.71 -5.11 7.52
C ASP A 114 2.08 -3.93 6.75
N LEU A 115 2.88 -2.96 6.29
CA LEU A 115 2.40 -1.88 5.42
C LEU A 115 1.82 -2.44 4.12
N LEU A 116 2.52 -3.38 3.47
CA LEU A 116 2.02 -4.05 2.25
C LEU A 116 0.75 -4.87 2.50
N ALA A 117 0.59 -5.44 3.69
CA ALA A 117 -0.63 -6.16 4.07
C ALA A 117 -1.80 -5.21 4.39
N GLY A 118 -1.49 -3.98 4.82
CA GLY A 118 -2.45 -2.91 5.11
C GLY A 118 -2.98 -2.18 3.87
N GLY A 119 -2.29 -2.28 2.73
CA GLY A 119 -2.71 -1.72 1.44
C GLY A 119 -1.74 -0.68 0.92
#